data_AF-G9AFS4-F1
#
_entry.id   AF-G9AFS4-F1
#
_cell.length_a   1.000
_cell.length_b   1.000
_cell.length_c   1.000
_cell.angle_alpha   90.00
_cell.angle_beta   90.00
_cell.angle_gamma   90.00
#
_symmetry.space_group_name_H-M   'P 1'
#
loop_
_entity.id
_entity.type
_entity.pdbx_description
1 polymer ?
#
loop_
_entity_poly.entity_id
_entity_poly.type
_entity_poly.pdbx_seq_one_letter_code
_entity_poly.pdbx_strand_id
1 'polypeptide(L)' 'MTHTEQVIERAMAAVAAARRQRERDQERRRQTFGHIQLGLPLPTLKHGVQLSLQLDKRPSQGGKSPS' A
#
# COMPACT_ATOMS: atom_id res chain seq x y z
N MET A 1 -33.61 6.10 33.42
CA MET A 1 -32.24 5.70 33.04
C MET A 1 -31.69 4.80 34.11
N THR A 2 -31.88 3.49 33.95
CA THR A 2 -31.26 2.47 34.80
C THR A 2 -29.78 2.32 34.44
N HIS A 3 -28.97 1.82 35.37
CA HIS A 3 -27.55 1.56 35.10
C HIS A 3 -27.36 0.63 33.88
N THR A 4 -28.25 -0.37 33.75
CA THR A 4 -28.29 -1.31 32.63
C THR A 4 -28.51 -0.60 31.29
N GLU A 5 -29.45 0.34 31.23
CA GLU A 5 -29.71 1.14 30.01
C GLU A 5 -28.47 1.94 29.57
N GLN A 6 -27.76 2.55 30.53
CA GLN A 6 -26.53 3.30 30.23
C GLN A 6 -25.41 2.42 29.69
N VAL A 7 -25.28 1.19 30.21
CA VAL A 7 -24.28 0.23 29.73
C VAL A 7 -24.62 -0.20 28.30
N ILE A 8 -25.89 -0.48 28.01
CA ILE A 8 -26.36 -0.85 26.66
C ILE A 8 -26.09 0.30 25.69
N GLU A 9 -26.41 1.53 26.06
CA GLU A 9 -26.19 2.71 25.23
C GLU A 9 -24.70 2.91 24.91
N ARG A 10 -23.83 2.81 25.92
CA ARG A 10 -22.37 2.88 25.74
C ARG A 10 -21.83 1.78 24.84
N ALA A 11 -22.30 0.55 25.00
CA ALA A 11 -21.89 -0.57 24.17
C ALA A 11 -22.32 -0.36 22.71
N MET A 12 -23.55 0.08 22.48
CA MET A 12 -24.06 0.39 21.14
C MET A 12 -23.28 1.52 20.47
N ALA A 13 -22.95 2.59 21.22
CA ALA A 13 -22.14 3.69 20.73
C ALA A 13 -20.72 3.23 20.33
N ALA A 14 -20.09 2.38 21.14
CA ALA A 14 -18.78 1.82 20.84
C ALA A 14 -18.80 0.94 19.58
N VAL A 15 -19.82 0.10 19.42
CA VAL A 15 -20.00 -0.73 18.22
C VAL A 15 -20.22 0.14 16.97
N ALA A 16 -21.03 1.19 17.07
CA ALA A 16 -21.26 2.12 15.96
C ALA A 16 -19.95 2.83 15.55
N ALA A 17 -19.16 3.28 16.52
CA ALA A 17 -17.85 3.89 16.27
C ALA A 17 -16.88 2.91 15.58
N ALA A 18 -16.82 1.66 16.05
CA ALA A 18 -15.98 0.62 15.47
C ALA A 18 -16.39 0.28 14.02
N ARG A 19 -17.70 0.18 13.74
CA ARG A 19 -18.21 -0.03 12.36
C ARG A 19 -17.79 1.11 11.43
N ARG A 20 -18.01 2.36 11.86
CA ARG A 20 -17.64 3.55 11.08
C ARG A 20 -16.13 3.64 10.83
N GLN A 21 -15.30 3.18 11.77
CA GLN A 21 -13.86 3.10 11.58
C GLN A 21 -13.49 2.05 10.54
N ARG A 22 -14.11 0.86 10.63
CA ARG A 22 -13.89 -0.23 9.68
C ARG A 22 -14.26 0.13 8.25
N GLU A 23 -15.38 0.83 8.06
CA GLU A 23 -15.80 1.32 6.73
C GLU A 23 -14.79 2.30 6.14
N ARG A 24 -14.31 3.25 6.94
CA ARG A 24 -13.27 4.20 6.52
C ARG A 24 -11.96 3.50 6.17
N ASP A 25 -11.56 2.50 6.94
CA ASP A 25 -10.33 1.75 6.69
C ASP A 25 -10.47 0.85 5.45
N GLN A 26 -11.64 0.24 5.22
CA GLN A 26 -11.92 -0.48 3.98
C GLN A 26 -11.88 0.43 2.76
N GLU A 27 -12.46 1.64 2.86
CA GLU A 27 -12.44 2.62 1.79
C GLU A 27 -11.01 3.10 1.50
N ARG A 28 -10.22 3.41 2.54
CA ARG A 28 -8.80 3.73 2.40
C ARG A 28 -8.00 2.60 1.75
N ARG A 29 -8.28 1.36 2.14
CA ARG A 29 -7.65 0.18 1.52
C ARG A 29 -8.06 0.03 0.06
N ARG A 30 -9.33 0.22 -0.29
CA ARG A 30 -9.79 0.20 -1.69
C ARG A 30 -9.13 1.29 -2.52
N GLN A 31 -8.98 2.50 -2.00
CA GLN A 31 -8.32 3.60 -2.72
C GLN A 31 -6.82 3.35 -2.88
N THR A 32 -6.15 2.91 -1.81
CA THR A 32 -4.69 2.69 -1.81
C THR A 32 -4.28 1.45 -2.60
N PHE A 33 -5.00 0.35 -2.39
CA PHE A 33 -4.66 -0.96 -2.95
C PHE A 33 -5.49 -1.34 -4.17
N GLY A 34 -6.52 -0.58 -4.53
CA GLY A 34 -7.34 -0.83 -5.73
C GLY A 34 -6.54 -0.75 -7.04
N HIS A 35 -5.45 0.02 -7.05
CA HIS A 35 -4.51 0.09 -8.18
C HIS A 35 -3.37 -0.94 -8.11
N ILE A 36 -3.21 -1.65 -6.99
CA ILE A 36 -2.27 -2.78 -6.93
C ILE A 36 -2.97 -3.95 -7.59
N GLN A 37 -2.91 -3.95 -8.91
CA GLN A 37 -3.47 -4.96 -9.79
C GLN A 37 -2.66 -6.25 -9.59
N LEU A 38 -2.97 -7.01 -8.54
CA LEU A 38 -2.39 -8.33 -8.21
C LEU A 38 -2.62 -9.38 -9.32
N GLY A 39 -3.32 -9.03 -10.41
CA GLY A 39 -3.75 -9.96 -11.46
C GLY A 39 -3.18 -9.70 -12.85
N LEU A 40 -2.41 -8.63 -13.07
CA LEU A 40 -1.73 -8.47 -14.35
C LEU A 40 -0.38 -9.20 -14.27
N PRO A 41 -0.13 -10.21 -15.13
CA PRO A 41 1.20 -10.76 -15.24
C PRO A 41 2.16 -9.63 -15.61
N LEU A 42 3.38 -9.67 -15.06
CA LEU A 42 4.43 -8.74 -15.48
C LEU A 42 4.48 -8.75 -17.02
N PRO A 43 4.50 -7.57 -17.67
CA PRO A 43 4.53 -7.52 -19.12
C PRO A 43 5.72 -8.35 -19.61
N THR A 44 5.45 -9.26 -20.53
CA THR A 44 6.50 -10.08 -21.14
C THR A 44 7.44 -9.14 -21.90
N LEU A 45 8.65 -8.95 -21.36
CA LEU A 45 9.68 -8.18 -22.04
C LEU A 45 10.06 -8.94 -23.30
N LYS A 46 9.58 -8.48 -24.47
CA LYS A 46 9.88 -9.08 -25.80
C LYS A 46 11.38 -9.18 -26.06
N HIS A 47 12.14 -8.27 -25.46
CA HIS A 47 13.60 -8.26 -25.45
C HIS A 47 14.06 -8.10 -24.00
N GLY A 48 14.05 -9.20 -23.25
CA GLY A 48 14.65 -9.22 -21.91
C GLY A 48 16.15 -8.93 -22.03
N VAL A 49 16.57 -7.70 -21.74
CA VAL A 49 17.99 -7.36 -21.68
C VAL A 49 18.48 -7.70 -20.28
N GLN A 50 19.27 -8.77 -20.18
CA GLN A 50 20.01 -9.06 -18.95
C GLN A 50 21.13 -8.02 -18.82
N LEU A 51 20.97 -7.10 -17.87
CA LEU A 51 22.01 -6.11 -17.56
C LEU A 51 23.19 -6.81 -16.89
N SER A 52 24.38 -6.65 -17.45
CA SER A 52 25.62 -7.13 -16.82
C SER A 52 25.94 -6.23 -15.64
N LEU A 53 25.69 -6.73 -14.44
CA LEU A 53 26.03 -6.03 -13.21
C LEU A 53 27.54 -6.24 -12.95
N GLN A 54 28.36 -5.25 -13.27
CA GLN A 54 29.78 -5.27 -12.91
C GLN A 54 29.93 -4.93 -11.42
N LEU A 55 30.10 -5.97 -10.61
CA LEU A 55 30.22 -5.86 -9.15
C LEU A 55 31.59 -5.34 -8.68
N ASP A 56 32.55 -5.18 -9.59
CA ASP A 56 33.96 -4.88 -9.24
C ASP A 56 34.35 -3.40 -9.39
N LYS A 57 33.50 -2.55 -9.98
CA LYS A 57 33.82 -1.13 -10.12
C LYS A 57 33.08 -0.31 -9.08
N ARG A 58 33.82 0.10 -8.05
CA ARG A 58 33.47 1.31 -7.29
C ARG A 58 33.23 2.44 -8.30
N PRO A 59 32.15 3.22 -8.19
CA PRO A 59 31.88 4.29 -9.14
C PRO A 59 33.02 5.30 -9.06
N SER A 60 33.92 5.29 -10.05
CA SER A 60 34.87 6.37 -10.24
C SER A 60 34.07 7.60 -10.64
N GLN A 61 33.87 8.51 -9.70
CA GLN A 61 33.49 9.87 -10.03
C GLN A 61 34.52 10.43 -11.03
N GLY A 62 34.08 10.74 -12.24
CA GLY A 62 34.95 11.22 -13.30
C GLY A 62 34.11 11.61 -14.49
N GLY A 63 33.66 12.85 -14.49
CA GLY A 63 32.73 13.38 -15.48
C GLY A 63 33.37 13.71 -16.83
N LYS A 64 32.46 14.23 -17.67
CA LYS A 64 32.60 14.89 -18.98
C LYS A 64 32.48 13.99 -20.22
N SER A 65 31.25 13.97 -20.73
CA SER A 65 30.89 14.07 -22.16
C SER A 65 31.48 15.34 -22.80
N PRO A 66 31.29 15.59 -24.11
CA PRO A 66 31.60 14.78 -25.29
C PRO A 66 32.48 15.57 -26.30
N SER A 67 32.98 14.92 -27.35
CA SER A 67 33.05 15.40 -28.75
C SER A 67 33.74 14.38 -29.64
#